data_AF-A0A7K2N3I3-F1
#
_entry.id   AF-A0A7K2N3I3-F1
#
_cell.length_a   1.000
_cell.length_b   1.000
_cell.length_c   1.000
_cell.angle_alpha   90.00
_cell.angle_beta   90.00
_cell.angle_gamma   90.00
#
_symmetry.space_group_name_H-M   'P 1'
#
loop_
_entity.id
_entity.type
_entity.pdbx_description
1 polymer ?
#
loop_
_entity_poly.entity_id
_entity_poly.type
_entity_poly.pdbx_seq_one_letter_code
_entity_poly.pdbx_strand_id
1 'polypeptide(L)'
;VELLRAAGHEDWAERVRTEILGRNVIPGHWTFQIVEAYDRTYYQAFRDLEREAVAHLAGGRDHLYEAELKEARRTHDHPDHTSRPDGPDRPPD
;
A
#
# COMPACT_ATOMS: atom_id res chain seq x y z
N VAL A 1 26.70 -5.80 -7.09
CA VAL A 1 28.04 -6.38 -7.35
C VAL A 1 28.61 -5.81 -8.63
N GLU A 2 27.94 -5.95 -9.78
CA GLU A 2 28.45 -5.43 -11.07
C GLU A 2 28.81 -3.94 -11.08
N LEU A 3 27.99 -3.08 -10.47
CA LEU A 3 28.32 -1.64 -10.37
C LEU A 3 29.58 -1.37 -9.54
N LEU A 4 29.85 -2.18 -8.51
CA LEU A 4 31.07 -2.07 -7.71
C LEU A 4 32.29 -2.52 -8.51
N ARG A 5 32.17 -3.58 -9.32
CA ARG A 5 33.23 -4.04 -10.23
C ARG A 5 33.52 -3.00 -11.32
N ALA A 6 32.48 -2.45 -11.94
CA ALA A 6 32.62 -1.42 -12.98
C ALA A 6 33.30 -0.13 -12.46
N ALA A 7 33.13 0.17 -11.17
CA ALA A 7 33.80 1.28 -10.50
C ALA A 7 35.22 0.96 -9.97
N GLY A 8 35.73 -0.26 -10.19
CA GLY A 8 37.06 -0.69 -9.75
C GLY A 8 37.15 -1.10 -8.27
N HIS A 9 36.03 -1.36 -7.61
CA HIS A 9 35.96 -1.75 -6.20
C HIS A 9 35.79 -3.26 -6.02
N GLU A 10 36.75 -4.04 -6.51
CA GLU A 10 36.68 -5.51 -6.56
C GLU A 10 36.49 -6.16 -5.17
N ASP A 11 37.24 -5.70 -4.15
CA ASP A 11 37.17 -6.24 -2.79
C ASP A 11 35.78 -6.04 -2.16
N TRP A 12 35.18 -4.87 -2.39
CA TRP A 12 33.83 -4.58 -1.92
C TRP A 12 32.78 -5.37 -2.69
N ALA A 13 32.96 -5.52 -4.01
CA ALA A 13 32.09 -6.35 -4.83
C ALA A 13 32.08 -7.81 -4.31
N GLU A 14 33.25 -8.32 -3.93
CA GLU A 14 33.41 -9.67 -3.40
C GLU A 14 32.79 -9.84 -2.01
N ARG A 15 33.00 -8.88 -1.11
CA ARG A 15 32.37 -8.91 0.22
C ARG A 15 30.85 -8.87 0.14
N VAL A 16 30.28 -8.01 -0.70
CA VAL A 16 28.81 -7.97 -0.90
C VAL A 16 28.31 -9.30 -1.47
N ARG A 17 29.05 -9.88 -2.42
CA ARG A 17 28.70 -11.17 -3.02
C ARG A 17 28.68 -12.30 -2.00
N THR A 18 29.65 -12.34 -1.10
CA THR A 18 29.83 -13.45 -0.16
C THR A 18 29.03 -13.27 1.13
N GLU A 19 28.89 -12.04 1.62
CA GLU A 19 28.25 -11.77 2.92
C GLU A 19 26.74 -11.47 2.81
N ILE A 20 26.30 -10.90 1.68
CA ILE A 20 24.94 -10.36 1.52
C ILE A 20 24.12 -11.13 0.50
N LEU A 21 24.65 -11.42 -0.69
CA LEU A 21 23.88 -12.14 -1.71
C LEU A 21 23.53 -13.55 -1.23
N GLY A 22 22.25 -13.89 -1.26
CA GLY A 22 21.74 -15.19 -0.80
C GLY A 22 21.64 -15.33 0.73
N ARG A 23 21.99 -14.29 1.50
CA ARG A 23 21.79 -14.29 2.96
C ARG A 23 20.30 -14.31 3.29
N ASN A 24 19.89 -15.25 4.14
CA ASN A 24 18.54 -15.29 4.70
C ASN A 24 18.34 -14.13 5.69
N VAL A 25 17.20 -13.43 5.57
CA VAL A 25 16.84 -12.33 6.47
C VAL A 25 16.49 -12.86 7.88
N ILE A 26 15.81 -14.01 7.95
CA ILE A 26 15.49 -14.71 9.19
C ILE A 26 16.12 -16.11 9.12
N PRO A 27 16.88 -16.55 10.15
CA PRO A 27 17.44 -17.90 10.17
C PRO A 27 16.39 -18.98 9.91
N GLY A 28 16.72 -19.95 9.07
CA GLY A 28 15.84 -21.06 8.72
C GLY A 28 14.71 -20.74 7.72
N HIS A 29 14.62 -19.50 7.23
CA HIS A 29 13.56 -19.10 6.31
C HIS A 29 14.16 -18.42 5.06
N TRP A 30 13.76 -18.90 3.88
CA TRP A 30 14.03 -18.15 2.65
C TRP A 30 13.15 -16.90 2.65
N THR A 31 13.64 -15.80 2.06
CA THR A 31 12.94 -14.51 2.08
C THR A 31 11.51 -14.60 1.54
N PHE A 32 11.25 -15.41 0.51
CA PHE A 32 9.91 -15.58 -0.04
C PHE A 32 8.94 -16.26 0.95
N GLN A 33 9.43 -17.21 1.76
CA GLN A 33 8.62 -17.90 2.78
C GLN A 33 8.15 -16.92 3.87
N ILE A 34 8.95 -15.89 4.16
CA ILE A 34 8.58 -14.85 5.12
C ILE A 34 7.40 -14.04 4.58
N VAL A 35 7.47 -13.63 3.30
CA VAL A 35 6.39 -12.87 2.65
C VAL A 35 5.11 -13.70 2.56
N GLU A 36 5.21 -14.97 2.13
CA GLU A 36 4.06 -15.86 2.07
C GLU A 36 3.46 -16.16 3.45
N ALA A 37 4.30 -16.33 4.47
CA ALA A 37 3.82 -16.50 5.83
C ALA A 37 3.11 -15.24 6.32
N TYR A 38 3.70 -14.06 6.14
CA TYR A 38 3.07 -12.79 6.49
C TYR A 38 1.72 -12.60 5.80
N ASP A 39 1.64 -12.89 4.49
CA ASP A 39 0.40 -12.79 3.74
C ASP A 39 -0.67 -13.71 4.37
N ARG A 40 -0.34 -15.00 4.50
CA ARG A 40 -1.26 -16.03 4.96
C ARG A 40 -1.69 -15.88 6.42
N THR A 41 -0.77 -15.52 7.32
CA THR A 41 -1.03 -15.59 8.77
C THR A 41 -1.46 -14.27 9.38
N TYR A 42 -1.11 -13.14 8.75
CA TYR A 42 -1.40 -11.83 9.29
C TYR A 42 -2.24 -11.00 8.32
N TYR A 43 -1.75 -10.78 7.10
CA TYR A 43 -2.35 -9.81 6.19
C TYR A 43 -3.78 -10.19 5.80
N GLN A 44 -4.03 -11.44 5.39
CA GLN A 44 -5.39 -11.85 5.00
C GLN A 44 -6.38 -11.70 6.17
N ALA A 45 -6.05 -12.23 7.35
CA ALA A 45 -6.91 -12.10 8.53
C ALA A 45 -7.18 -10.64 8.91
N PHE A 46 -6.16 -9.78 8.84
CA PHE A 46 -6.32 -8.34 9.06
C PHE A 46 -7.26 -7.71 8.03
N ARG A 47 -7.04 -7.97 6.74
CA ARG A 47 -7.88 -7.42 5.67
C ARG A 47 -9.32 -7.89 5.78
N ASP A 48 -9.54 -9.13 6.18
CA ASP A 48 -10.90 -9.69 6.31
C ASP A 48 -11.65 -8.97 7.42
N LEU A 49 -11.01 -8.80 8.57
CA LEU A 49 -11.55 -8.04 9.69
C LEU A 49 -11.79 -6.56 9.34
N GLU A 50 -10.86 -5.92 8.62
CA GLU A 50 -11.02 -4.53 8.17
C GLU A 50 -12.22 -4.38 7.24
N ARG A 51 -12.37 -5.27 6.24
CA ARG A 51 -13.54 -5.25 5.34
C ARG A 51 -14.84 -5.45 6.10
N GLU A 52 -14.88 -6.37 7.07
CA GLU A 52 -16.05 -6.59 7.92
C GLU A 52 -16.38 -5.34 8.75
N ALA A 53 -15.37 -4.73 9.38
CA ALA A 53 -15.55 -3.50 10.17
C ALA A 53 -16.07 -2.34 9.30
N VAL A 54 -15.52 -2.13 8.10
CA VAL A 54 -16.00 -1.11 7.16
C VAL A 54 -17.42 -1.42 6.70
N ALA A 55 -17.73 -2.67 6.37
CA ALA A 55 -19.09 -3.06 6.00
C ALA A 55 -20.10 -2.74 7.11
N HIS A 56 -19.79 -3.08 8.36
CA HIS A 56 -20.70 -2.89 9.50
C HIS A 56 -20.78 -1.46 10.02
N LEU A 57 -19.64 -0.76 10.12
CA LEU A 57 -19.57 0.55 10.77
C LEU A 57 -19.71 1.71 9.77
N ALA A 58 -19.17 1.55 8.57
CA ALA A 58 -19.23 2.58 7.52
C ALA A 58 -20.37 2.32 6.50
N GLY A 59 -21.06 1.18 6.59
CA GLY A 59 -22.09 0.77 5.63
C GLY A 59 -21.50 0.42 4.26
N GLY A 60 -20.27 -0.10 4.23
CA GLY A 60 -19.57 -0.45 2.99
C GLY A 60 -19.12 0.75 2.14
N ARG A 61 -19.09 1.95 2.73
CA ARG A 61 -18.61 3.15 2.05
C ARG A 61 -17.10 3.25 2.21
N ASP A 62 -16.40 3.11 1.09
CA ASP A 62 -14.97 3.39 1.00
C ASP A 62 -14.73 4.90 1.10
N HIS A 63 -13.52 5.27 1.54
CA HIS A 63 -13.03 6.65 1.56
C HIS A 63 -13.89 7.67 2.33
N LEU A 64 -14.59 7.24 3.39
CA LEU A 64 -15.37 8.15 4.25
C LEU A 64 -14.51 9.27 4.82
N TYR A 65 -13.29 8.95 5.24
CA TYR A 65 -12.36 9.94 5.80
C TYR A 65 -11.98 11.00 4.76
N GLU A 66 -11.66 10.59 3.54
CA GLU A 66 -11.34 11.51 2.44
C GLU A 66 -12.55 12.35 2.02
N ALA A 67 -13.75 11.76 2.06
CA ALA A 67 -15.01 12.48 1.81
C ALA A 67 -15.27 13.55 2.90
N GLU A 68 -15.13 13.20 4.18
CA GLU A 68 -15.23 14.14 5.31
C GLU A 68 -14.17 15.25 5.22
N LEU A 69 -12.94 14.88 4.86
CA LEU A 69 -11.84 15.83 4.71
C LEU A 69 -12.05 16.78 3.52
N LYS A 70 -12.61 16.28 2.41
CA LYS A 70 -12.98 17.09 1.25
C LYS A 70 -14.10 18.06 1.62
N GLU A 71 -15.13 17.58 2.32
CA GLU A 71 -16.24 18.41 2.81
C GLU A 71 -15.73 19.50 3.78
N ALA A 72 -14.89 19.16 4.75
CA ALA A 72 -14.31 20.12 5.69
C ALA A 72 -13.47 21.20 5.00
N ARG A 73 -12.85 20.87 3.86
CA ARG A 73 -11.98 21.78 3.09
C ARG A 73 -12.71 22.50 1.95
N ARG A 74 -13.97 22.17 1.66
CA ARG A 74 -14.66 22.75 0.50
C ARG A 74 -14.96 24.23 0.73
N THR A 75 -14.66 25.04 -0.28
CA THR A 75 -15.16 26.42 -0.34
C THR A 75 -16.62 26.39 -0.70
N HIS A 76 -17.47 26.96 0.14
CA HIS A 76 -18.89 27.06 -0.14
C HIS A 76 -19.11 28.04 -1.30
N ASP A 77 -20.10 27.76 -2.14
CA ASP A 77 -20.49 28.59 -3.30
C ASP A 77 -19.49 28.68 -4.46
N HIS A 78 -18.40 27.89 -4.43
CA HIS A 78 -17.52 27.74 -5.58
C HIS A 78 -18.05 26.61 -6.50
N PRO A 79 -18.31 26.87 -7.79
CA PRO A 79 -18.99 25.93 -8.69
C PRO A 79 -18.27 24.57 -8.82
N ASP A 80 -16.94 24.56 -8.69
CA ASP A 80 -16.14 23.33 -8.79
C ASP A 80 -15.89 22.62 -7.44
N HIS A 81 -16.38 23.17 -6.31
CA HIS A 81 -16.14 22.62 -4.97
C HIS A 81 -17.39 21.89 -4.44
N THR A 82 -17.94 21.01 -5.26
CA THR A 82 -19.13 20.24 -4.95
C THR A 82 -18.86 19.16 -3.89
N SER A 83 -19.83 18.97 -2.99
CA SER A 83 -19.78 17.98 -1.90
C SER A 83 -19.95 16.54 -2.40
N ARG A 84 -20.50 16.35 -3.59
CA ARG A 84 -20.65 15.07 -4.27
C ARG A 84 -20.15 15.19 -5.70
N PRO A 85 -19.56 14.13 -6.27
CA PRO A 85 -19.25 14.12 -7.70
C PRO A 85 -20.53 14.29 -8.51
N ASP A 86 -20.46 15.05 -9.60
CA ASP A 86 -21.51 15.07 -10.60
C ASP A 86 -21.60 13.67 -11.23
N GLY A 87 -22.65 12.94 -10.89
CA GLY A 87 -22.89 11.62 -11.48
C GLY A 87 -23.21 11.75 -12.98
N PRO A 88 -22.97 10.69 -13.78
CA PRO A 88 -23.27 10.71 -15.21
C PRO A 88 -24.78 10.73 -15.54
N ASP A 89 -25.68 10.71 -14.55
CA ASP A 89 -27.14 10.71 -14.76
C ASP A 89 -27.78 11.95 -14.12
N ARG A 90 -27.89 13.02 -14.91
CA ARG A 90 -28.92 14.04 -14.72
C ARG A 90 -29.78 14.04 -15.98
N PRO A 91 -31.02 13.50 -15.98
CA PRO A 91 -31.87 13.63 -17.14
C PRO A 91 -32.21 15.12 -17.33
N PRO A 92 -32.24 15.62 -18.58
CA PRO A 92 -32.63 17.00 -18.86
C PRO A 92 -34.13 17.19 -18.58
N ASP A 93 -34.49 18.39 -18.10
CA ASP A 93 -35.86 18.82 -17.80
C ASP A 93 -36.82 18.70 -19.00
#